data_AF-A0A813DFE0-F1
#
_entry.id   AF-A0A813DFE0-F1
#
_cell.length_a   1.000
_cell.length_b   1.000
_cell.length_c   1.000
_cell.angle_alpha   90.00
_cell.angle_beta   90.00
_cell.angle_gamma   90.00
#
_symmetry.space_group_name_H-M   'P 1'
#
loop_
_entity.id
_entity.type
_entity.pdbx_description
1 polymer ?
#
loop_
_entity_poly.entity_id
_entity_poly.type
_entity_poly.pdbx_seq_one_letter_code
_entity_poly.pdbx_strand_id
1 'polypeptide(L)'
;AVELTPGAAWRLVNVERTTAPWQLSEVEFHTTSECKGKVNGFPLASSQQAYHEAAKAFDGITKTSSSWVAGCVSSGCEPGQWLGLLLDAPHAFQCIKIYQASPNLVGDPSSAVVRVERWGGTDLGWETVRTFGTVKSGRWVDLIILSATAKFAQKAPS
;
A
#
# COMPACT_ATOMS: atom_id res chain seq x y z
N ALA A 1 20.19 -13.41 -6.67
CA ALA A 1 19.36 -12.52 -5.83
C ALA A 1 18.20 -12.04 -6.70
N VAL A 2 16.99 -11.88 -6.15
CA VAL A 2 15.88 -11.31 -6.93
C VAL A 2 16.18 -9.82 -7.11
N GLU A 3 16.47 -9.43 -8.35
CA GLU A 3 16.71 -8.05 -8.74
C GLU A 3 15.37 -7.36 -8.99
N LEU A 4 14.88 -6.59 -8.01
CA LEU A 4 13.74 -5.71 -8.23
C LEU A 4 14.23 -4.45 -8.95
N THR A 5 13.51 -3.97 -9.96
CA THR A 5 13.81 -2.68 -10.61
C THR A 5 13.15 -1.53 -9.83
N PRO A 6 13.54 -0.24 -9.98
CA PRO A 6 12.84 0.92 -9.41
C PRO A 6 11.68 1.40 -10.30
N GLY A 7 10.58 1.88 -9.74
CA GLY A 7 9.30 2.04 -10.46
C GLY A 7 8.53 3.27 -10.04
N ALA A 8 7.82 3.87 -10.99
CA ALA A 8 7.13 5.14 -10.78
C ALA A 8 5.72 4.97 -10.19
N ALA A 9 5.17 3.76 -10.17
CA ALA A 9 3.87 3.50 -9.56
C ALA A 9 3.90 2.24 -8.69
N TRP A 10 3.39 2.37 -7.47
CA TRP A 10 3.35 1.34 -6.45
C TRP A 10 2.00 1.32 -5.77
N ARG A 11 1.50 0.13 -5.41
CA ARG A 11 0.22 -0.01 -4.71
C ARG A 11 0.20 -1.17 -3.73
N LEU A 12 -0.64 -1.02 -2.71
CA LEU A 12 -1.06 -2.05 -1.78
C LEU A 12 -2.40 -2.59 -2.25
N VAL A 13 -2.58 -3.90 -2.24
CA VAL A 13 -3.78 -4.59 -2.71
C VAL A 13 -4.28 -5.53 -1.62
N ASN A 14 -5.59 -5.52 -1.32
CA ASN A 14 -6.16 -6.56 -0.45
C ASN A 14 -6.26 -7.87 -1.22
N VAL A 15 -5.74 -8.95 -0.64
CA VAL A 15 -5.77 -10.28 -1.25
C VAL A 15 -6.95 -11.10 -0.74
N GLU A 16 -7.44 -10.77 0.45
CA GLU A 16 -8.59 -11.42 1.06
C GLU A 16 -9.77 -10.46 1.17
N ARG A 17 -10.97 -11.06 1.23
CA ARG A 17 -12.21 -10.34 1.48
C ARG A 17 -12.16 -9.71 2.87
N THR A 18 -12.59 -8.46 2.98
CA THR A 18 -12.81 -7.77 4.27
C THR A 18 -14.28 -7.90 4.69
N THR A 19 -14.60 -7.63 5.96
CA THR A 19 -16.01 -7.70 6.45
C THR A 19 -16.69 -6.34 6.54
N ALA A 20 -15.91 -5.27 6.43
CA ALA A 20 -16.34 -3.90 6.17
C ALA A 20 -15.45 -3.29 5.07
N PRO A 21 -15.81 -2.15 4.45
CA PRO A 21 -14.99 -1.54 3.41
C PRO A 21 -13.54 -1.37 3.84
N TRP A 22 -12.59 -1.79 3.00
CA TRP A 22 -11.17 -1.75 3.35
C TRP A 22 -10.74 -0.31 3.61
N GLN A 23 -10.17 -0.07 4.79
CA GLN A 23 -9.86 1.27 5.28
C GLN A 23 -8.39 1.35 5.73
N LEU A 24 -7.68 2.28 5.10
CA LEU A 24 -6.31 2.63 5.44
C LEU A 24 -6.30 4.05 5.98
N SER A 25 -6.01 4.19 7.27
CA SER A 25 -5.82 5.50 7.89
C SER A 25 -4.54 6.14 7.43
N GLU A 26 -3.47 5.37 7.26
CA GLU A 26 -2.19 5.90 6.82
C GLU A 26 -1.34 4.86 6.08
N VAL A 27 -0.54 5.36 5.14
CA VAL A 27 0.44 4.61 4.35
C VAL A 27 1.68 5.47 4.13
N GLU A 28 2.87 4.89 4.33
CA GLU A 28 4.14 5.56 4.06
C GLU A 28 5.07 4.65 3.27
N PHE A 29 5.65 5.16 2.19
CA PHE A 29 6.65 4.46 1.39
C PHE A 29 8.05 4.96 1.76
N HIS A 30 8.95 4.03 2.09
CA HIS A 30 10.27 4.32 2.63
C HIS A 30 11.38 3.63 1.84
N THR A 31 12.48 4.36 1.66
CA THR A 31 13.62 3.92 0.82
C THR A 31 14.54 2.91 1.52
N THR A 32 14.48 2.79 2.85
CA THR A 32 15.31 1.84 3.62
C THR A 32 14.49 0.77 4.33
N SER A 33 15.12 -0.37 4.64
CA SER A 33 14.51 -1.50 5.36
C SER A 33 14.12 -1.18 6.81
N GLU A 34 14.66 -0.12 7.39
CA GLU A 34 14.30 0.39 8.73
C GLU A 34 13.14 1.39 8.67
N CYS A 35 12.46 1.47 7.52
CA CYS A 35 11.34 2.37 7.29
C CYS A 35 11.71 3.84 7.53
N LYS A 36 12.86 4.25 6.97
CA LYS A 36 13.34 5.64 6.93
C LYS A 36 13.36 6.17 5.50
N GLY A 37 13.40 7.50 5.38
CA GLY A 37 13.43 8.19 4.10
C GLY A 37 12.09 8.08 3.39
N LYS A 38 11.05 8.68 3.99
CA LYS A 38 9.69 8.77 3.44
C LYS A 38 9.73 9.50 2.10
N VAL A 39 9.07 8.93 1.10
CA VAL A 39 8.87 9.55 -0.22
C VAL A 39 7.40 9.87 -0.38
N ASN A 40 7.12 11.08 -0.84
CA ASN A 40 5.78 11.52 -1.18
C ASN A 40 5.53 11.31 -2.68
N GLY A 41 4.27 11.13 -3.05
CA GLY A 41 3.84 11.00 -4.43
C GLY A 41 2.41 11.47 -4.59
N PHE A 42 1.86 11.28 -5.78
CA PHE A 42 0.46 11.50 -6.07
C PHE A 42 -0.37 10.27 -5.65
N PRO A 43 -1.29 10.38 -4.69
CA PRO A 43 -2.13 9.27 -4.24
C PRO A 43 -3.07 8.77 -5.33
N LEU A 44 -3.16 7.45 -5.49
CA LEU A 44 -4.08 6.77 -6.41
C LEU A 44 -4.79 5.62 -5.70
N ALA A 45 -6.03 5.34 -6.09
CA ALA A 45 -6.79 4.21 -5.57
C ALA A 45 -7.67 3.56 -6.64
N SER A 46 -8.07 2.31 -6.41
CA SER A 46 -9.03 1.57 -7.26
C SER A 46 -10.39 2.24 -7.30
N SER A 47 -10.82 2.74 -6.15
CA SER A 47 -12.11 3.37 -5.88
C SER A 47 -12.01 4.11 -4.55
N GLN A 48 -13.03 4.90 -4.22
CA GLN A 48 -13.12 5.57 -2.93
C GLN A 48 -14.56 5.89 -2.56
N GLN A 49 -14.85 5.97 -1.26
CA GLN A 49 -16.09 6.55 -0.74
C GLN A 49 -15.98 8.08 -0.67
N ALA A 50 -17.12 8.76 -0.64
CA ALA A 50 -17.18 10.21 -0.48
C ALA A 50 -16.49 10.64 0.83
N TYR A 51 -15.68 11.71 0.77
CA TYR A 51 -14.92 12.25 1.91
C TYR A 51 -13.84 11.29 2.46
N HIS A 52 -13.52 10.23 1.72
CA HIS A 52 -12.52 9.22 2.06
C HIS A 52 -11.56 9.00 0.88
N GLU A 53 -11.09 10.12 0.31
CA GLU A 53 -10.24 10.14 -0.87
C GLU A 53 -8.85 9.54 -0.58
N ALA A 54 -8.17 9.06 -1.63
CA ALA A 54 -6.84 8.45 -1.52
C ALA A 54 -5.84 9.29 -0.71
N ALA A 55 -5.88 10.63 -0.86
CA ALA A 55 -4.97 11.54 -0.16
C ALA A 55 -5.05 11.48 1.37
N LYS A 56 -6.20 11.07 1.93
CA LYS A 56 -6.37 10.97 3.40
C LYS A 56 -5.54 9.86 4.03
N ALA A 57 -5.09 8.88 3.26
CA ALA A 57 -4.19 7.85 3.74
C ALA A 57 -2.70 8.24 3.63
N PHE A 58 -2.40 9.48 3.25
CA PHE A 58 -1.04 10.00 3.10
C PHE A 58 -0.89 11.38 3.77
N ASP A 59 -1.81 11.77 4.65
CA ASP A 59 -1.88 13.12 5.24
C ASP A 59 -1.18 13.24 6.61
N GLY A 60 -0.67 12.13 7.13
CA GLY A 60 -0.02 12.01 8.44
C GLY A 60 -0.97 11.80 9.62
N ILE A 61 -2.26 11.53 9.39
CA ILE A 61 -3.30 11.45 10.43
C ILE A 61 -3.86 10.02 10.53
N THR A 62 -3.53 9.31 11.59
CA THR A 62 -3.98 7.91 11.81
C THR A 62 -5.43 7.76 12.29
N LYS A 63 -6.22 8.84 12.33
CA LYS A 63 -7.61 8.81 12.80
C LYS A 63 -8.52 8.21 11.73
N THR A 64 -9.51 7.41 12.11
CA THR A 64 -10.46 6.81 11.15
C THR A 64 -11.25 7.83 10.30
N SER A 65 -11.39 9.08 10.75
CA SER A 65 -11.97 10.19 9.96
C SER A 65 -11.04 10.76 8.89
N SER A 66 -9.74 10.50 8.99
CA SER A 66 -8.73 10.72 7.93
C SER A 66 -8.26 9.34 7.47
N SER A 67 -9.03 8.75 6.57
CA SER A 67 -8.66 7.48 5.99
C SER A 67 -9.14 7.45 4.57
N TRP A 68 -8.38 6.78 3.71
CA TRP A 68 -8.95 6.25 2.49
C TRP A 68 -9.87 5.07 2.83
N VAL A 69 -11.02 5.01 2.18
CA VAL A 69 -11.98 3.91 2.30
C VAL A 69 -12.35 3.46 0.90
N ALA A 70 -12.15 2.18 0.61
CA ALA A 70 -12.48 1.58 -0.68
C ALA A 70 -13.98 1.74 -0.99
N GLY A 71 -14.30 2.03 -2.26
CA GLY A 71 -15.67 2.22 -2.76
C GLY A 71 -16.47 0.93 -2.94
N CYS A 72 -16.23 -0.09 -2.12
CA CYS A 72 -17.00 -1.33 -2.13
C CYS A 72 -18.24 -1.24 -1.24
N VAL A 73 -19.08 -2.28 -1.25
CA VAL A 73 -20.31 -2.34 -0.45
C VAL A 73 -20.01 -2.44 1.05
N SER A 74 -20.99 -2.09 1.89
CA SER A 74 -20.85 -2.05 3.36
C SER A 74 -20.51 -3.40 4.01
N SER A 75 -20.84 -4.52 3.36
CA SER A 75 -20.48 -5.87 3.82
C SER A 75 -19.03 -6.27 3.53
N GLY A 76 -18.22 -5.32 3.05
CA GLY A 76 -16.81 -5.51 2.77
C GLY A 76 -16.44 -5.62 1.30
N CYS A 77 -15.14 -5.68 1.05
CA CYS A 77 -14.57 -5.66 -0.28
C CYS A 77 -14.15 -7.06 -0.71
N GLU A 78 -14.43 -7.43 -1.96
CA GLU A 78 -13.73 -8.55 -2.62
C GLU A 78 -12.22 -8.25 -2.74
N PRO A 79 -11.39 -9.29 -2.93
CA PRO A 79 -9.98 -9.12 -3.29
C PRO A 79 -9.79 -8.17 -4.49
N GLY A 80 -8.75 -7.33 -4.44
CA GLY A 80 -8.33 -6.49 -5.57
C GLY A 80 -8.62 -4.98 -5.45
N GLN A 81 -9.16 -4.51 -4.32
CA GLN A 81 -9.10 -3.09 -3.99
C GLN A 81 -7.66 -2.68 -3.72
N TRP A 82 -7.29 -1.45 -4.09
CA TRP A 82 -5.92 -0.99 -3.97
C TRP A 82 -5.80 0.50 -3.70
N LEU A 83 -4.72 0.86 -3.01
CA LEU A 83 -4.28 2.23 -2.73
C LEU A 83 -2.78 2.31 -2.97
N GLY A 84 -2.29 3.41 -3.54
CA GLY A 84 -0.90 3.53 -3.94
C GLY A 84 -0.46 4.96 -4.23
N LEU A 85 0.77 5.06 -4.74
CA LEU A 85 1.40 6.31 -5.16
C LEU A 85 1.84 6.19 -6.63
N LEU A 86 1.64 7.30 -7.35
CA LEU A 86 2.38 7.63 -8.56
C LEU A 86 3.46 8.65 -8.22
N LEU A 87 4.66 8.45 -8.75
CA LEU A 87 5.86 9.21 -8.44
C LEU A 87 6.33 9.96 -9.68
N ASP A 88 7.00 11.09 -9.45
CA ASP A 88 7.66 11.89 -10.48
C ASP A 88 8.84 11.17 -11.14
N ALA A 89 9.53 10.30 -10.38
CA ALA A 89 10.61 9.44 -10.85
C ALA A 89 10.48 8.01 -10.31
N PRO A 90 11.07 7.00 -10.99
CA PRO A 90 11.09 5.64 -10.49
C PRO A 90 11.83 5.50 -9.15
N HIS A 91 11.17 4.93 -8.14
CA HIS A 91 11.75 4.68 -6.82
C HIS A 91 11.80 3.19 -6.47
N ALA A 92 12.75 2.87 -5.61
CA ALA A 92 12.96 1.59 -4.98
C ALA A 92 12.58 1.71 -3.50
N PHE A 93 11.54 0.99 -3.07
CA PHE A 93 11.10 0.98 -1.66
C PHE A 93 11.50 -0.31 -0.98
N GLN A 94 12.10 -0.18 0.19
CA GLN A 94 12.51 -1.34 1.00
C GLN A 94 11.54 -1.58 2.17
N CYS A 95 10.77 -0.56 2.55
CA CYS A 95 9.70 -0.68 3.54
C CYS A 95 8.47 0.13 3.13
N ILE A 96 7.29 -0.40 3.41
CA ILE A 96 6.05 0.36 3.43
C ILE A 96 5.45 0.25 4.83
N LYS A 97 5.12 1.37 5.46
CA LYS A 97 4.36 1.37 6.72
C LYS A 97 2.90 1.53 6.40
N ILE A 98 2.04 0.76 7.07
CA ILE A 98 0.59 0.87 6.92
C ILE A 98 -0.09 0.97 8.28
N TYR A 99 -1.19 1.70 8.34
CA TYR A 99 -2.10 1.76 9.47
C TYR A 99 -3.51 1.47 8.97
N GLN A 100 -3.96 0.23 9.16
CA GLN A 100 -5.34 -0.15 8.86
C GLN A 100 -6.25 0.25 10.03
N ALA A 101 -7.46 0.72 9.74
CA ALA A 101 -8.42 1.04 10.80
C ALA A 101 -8.76 -0.19 11.65
N SER A 102 -8.98 0.03 12.96
CA SER A 102 -9.38 -1.04 13.89
C SER A 102 -10.78 -1.58 13.55
N PRO A 103 -11.06 -2.86 13.87
CA PRO A 103 -12.41 -3.40 13.80
C PRO A 103 -13.38 -2.61 14.68
N ASN A 104 -14.63 -2.53 14.25
CA ASN A 104 -15.71 -1.91 15.01
C ASN A 104 -16.99 -2.76 14.94
N LEU A 105 -18.10 -2.25 15.48
CA LEU A 105 -19.38 -2.98 15.53
C LEU A 105 -19.97 -3.32 14.15
N VAL A 106 -19.56 -2.61 13.09
CA VAL A 106 -20.03 -2.81 11.72
C VAL A 106 -19.16 -3.83 10.97
N GLY A 107 -17.97 -4.15 11.48
CA GLY A 107 -17.08 -5.16 10.92
C GLY A 107 -15.60 -4.82 11.07
N ASP A 108 -14.75 -5.66 10.50
CA ASP A 108 -13.32 -5.46 10.35
C ASP A 108 -13.02 -4.86 8.97
N PRO A 109 -12.62 -3.58 8.91
CA PRO A 109 -12.27 -2.90 7.66
C PRO A 109 -10.80 -3.13 7.29
N SER A 110 -10.10 -4.10 7.90
CA SER A 110 -8.72 -4.42 7.58
C SER A 110 -8.60 -5.67 6.72
N SER A 111 -7.55 -5.74 5.92
CA SER A 111 -7.18 -6.96 5.20
C SER A 111 -6.06 -7.67 5.96
N ALA A 112 -6.26 -8.95 6.27
CA ALA A 112 -5.24 -9.78 6.90
C ALA A 112 -4.09 -10.12 5.94
N VAL A 113 -4.33 -10.04 4.62
CA VAL A 113 -3.33 -10.32 3.59
C VAL A 113 -3.24 -9.16 2.60
N VAL A 114 -2.10 -8.48 2.62
CA VAL A 114 -1.83 -7.33 1.75
C VAL A 114 -0.70 -7.67 0.79
N ARG A 115 -0.90 -7.37 -0.50
CA ARG A 115 0.10 -7.54 -1.55
C ARG A 115 0.62 -6.18 -1.99
N VAL A 116 1.94 -6.08 -2.09
CA VAL A 116 2.62 -4.93 -2.69
C VAL A 116 2.84 -5.23 -4.15
N GLU A 117 2.38 -4.33 -5.00
CA GLU A 117 2.58 -4.38 -6.44
C GLU A 117 3.26 -3.11 -6.94
N ARG A 118 3.90 -3.24 -8.08
CA ARG A 118 4.60 -2.16 -8.75
C ARG A 118 4.37 -2.26 -10.25
N TRP A 119 4.25 -1.11 -10.90
CA TRP A 119 4.09 -1.04 -12.34
C TRP A 119 5.42 -1.29 -13.05
N GLY A 120 5.47 -2.33 -13.87
CA GLY A 120 6.63 -2.75 -14.68
C GLY A 120 6.71 -2.08 -16.06
N GLY A 121 5.69 -1.30 -16.45
CA GLY A 121 5.57 -0.72 -17.79
C GLY A 121 4.46 -1.38 -18.60
N THR A 122 4.25 -0.90 -19.83
CA THR A 122 3.14 -1.34 -20.70
C THR A 122 3.14 -2.84 -20.98
N ASP A 123 4.32 -3.44 -21.15
CA ASP A 123 4.45 -4.85 -21.52
C ASP A 123 4.31 -5.81 -20.32
N LEU A 124 4.66 -5.36 -19.11
CA LEU A 124 4.65 -6.17 -17.89
C LEU A 124 3.40 -5.94 -17.03
N GLY A 125 2.83 -4.74 -17.08
CA GLY A 125 1.70 -4.35 -16.25
C GLY A 125 2.06 -4.25 -14.77
N TRP A 126 1.13 -4.63 -13.90
CA TRP A 126 1.34 -4.67 -12.46
C TRP A 126 1.99 -5.98 -12.05
N GLU A 127 3.15 -5.88 -11.42
CA GLU A 127 3.92 -7.01 -10.96
C GLU A 127 3.84 -7.13 -9.44
N THR A 128 3.64 -8.36 -8.95
CA THR A 128 3.68 -8.64 -7.51
C THR A 128 5.11 -8.57 -7.02
N VAL A 129 5.36 -7.68 -6.06
CA VAL A 129 6.67 -7.57 -5.41
C VAL A 129 6.73 -8.49 -4.19
N ARG A 130 5.72 -8.43 -3.33
CA ARG A 130 5.65 -9.26 -2.12
C ARG A 130 4.22 -9.34 -1.59
N THR A 131 3.87 -10.47 -0.97
CA THR A 131 2.63 -10.65 -0.23
C THR A 131 2.93 -10.82 1.26
N PHE A 132 2.15 -10.13 2.10
CA PHE A 132 2.26 -10.14 3.55
C PHE A 132 0.97 -10.71 4.13
N GLY A 133 1.08 -11.78 4.93
CA GLY A 133 -0.06 -12.34 5.67
C GLY A 133 -0.08 -11.91 7.12
N THR A 134 -1.22 -12.11 7.79
CA THR A 134 -1.45 -11.77 9.20
C THR A 134 -1.22 -10.29 9.56
N VAL A 135 -1.42 -9.40 8.58
CA VAL A 135 -1.29 -7.96 8.75
C VAL A 135 -2.29 -7.47 9.78
N LYS A 136 -1.81 -6.75 10.81
CA LYS A 136 -2.66 -6.28 11.91
C LYS A 136 -3.33 -4.94 11.58
N SER A 137 -4.36 -4.63 12.35
CA SER A 137 -5.10 -3.36 12.33
C SER A 137 -4.94 -2.59 13.63
N GLY A 138 -5.33 -1.32 13.63
CA GLY A 138 -5.32 -0.45 14.82
C GLY A 138 -3.93 -0.04 15.29
N ARG A 139 -2.89 -0.28 14.49
CA ARG A 139 -1.50 0.10 14.76
C ARG A 139 -0.71 0.19 13.46
N TRP A 140 0.45 0.83 13.54
CA TRP A 140 1.44 0.77 12.49
C TRP A 140 1.97 -0.65 12.32
N VAL A 141 2.08 -1.08 11.07
CA VAL A 141 2.71 -2.32 10.65
C VAL A 141 3.74 -2.01 9.57
N ASP A 142 4.96 -2.47 9.79
CA ASP A 142 6.06 -2.32 8.84
C ASP A 142 6.09 -3.51 7.88
N LEU A 143 5.84 -3.24 6.60
CA LEU A 143 5.89 -4.21 5.51
C LEU A 143 7.28 -4.15 4.87
N ILE A 144 8.19 -4.99 5.34
CA ILE A 144 9.57 -5.04 4.81
C ILE A 144 9.54 -5.70 3.44
N ILE A 145 9.83 -4.95 2.37
CA ILE A 145 9.82 -5.45 0.99
C ILE A 145 11.09 -6.25 0.73
N LEU A 146 12.25 -5.63 1.00
CA LEU A 146 13.58 -6.22 0.89
C LEU A 146 14.29 -6.12 2.24
N SER A 147 14.99 -7.18 2.64
CA SER A 147 15.93 -7.11 3.77
C SER A 147 17.18 -6.31 3.38
N ALA A 148 17.88 -5.71 4.35
CA ALA A 148 19.07 -4.86 4.16
C ALA A 148 20.16 -5.41 3.21
N THR A 149 20.22 -6.72 3.00
CA THR A 149 21.19 -7.39 2.11
C THR A 149 20.76 -7.47 0.65
N ALA A 150 19.49 -7.25 0.32
CA ALA A 150 18.97 -7.30 -1.03
C ALA A 150 18.96 -5.89 -1.66
N LYS A 151 19.55 -5.76 -2.85
CA LYS A 151 19.61 -4.49 -3.59
C LYS A 151 18.69 -4.55 -4.80
N PHE A 152 18.06 -3.42 -5.11
CA PHE A 152 17.39 -3.22 -6.39
C PHE A 152 18.41 -3.23 -7.53
N ALA A 153 18.06 -3.83 -8.67
CA ALA A 153 18.85 -3.66 -9.89
C ALA A 153 18.89 -2.19 -10.26
N GLN A 154 20.10 -1.63 -10.32
CA GLN A 154 20.28 -0.33 -10.95
C GLN A 154 20.05 -0.54 -12.44
N LYS A 155 19.07 0.16 -13.01
CA LYS A 155 18.95 0.24 -14.47
C LYS A 155 20.24 0.91 -14.95
N ALA A 156 21.02 0.24 -15.80
CA ALA A 156 22.20 0.85 -16.39
C ALA A 156 21.80 2.15 -17.10
N PRO A 157 22.56 3.25 -16.94
CA PRO A 157 22.31 4.45 -17.74
C PRO A 157 22.43 4.08 -19.22
N SER A 158 21.42 4.47 -20.00
CA SER A 158 21.40 4.36 -21.46
C SER A 158 22.40 5.31 -22.09
#